data_AF-A0AAD7U527-F1
#
_entry.id   AF-A0AAD7U527-F1
#
_cell.length_a   1.000
_cell.length_b   1.000
_cell.length_c   1.000
_cell.angle_alpha   90.00
_cell.angle_beta   90.00
_cell.angle_gamma   90.00
#
_symmetry.space_group_name_H-M   'P 1'
#
loop_
_entity.id
_entity.type
_entity.pdbx_description
1 polymer ?
#
loop_
_entity_poly.entity_id
_entity_poly.type
_entity_poly.pdbx_seq_one_letter_code
_entity_poly.pdbx_strand_id
1 'polypeptide(L)'
;MATTEKPFTLSVSDTDLDLLRKKLEFARLPNELDGAGWDYGAPLADIQRLLSHWKSAYDWRKSEAEINKLPMFTRDIEVEGFGSLNIHYIHQKSDATNAIPLLFVHGWPGHFLEVRKMLPLLTAKSPDYPSFHVVALSLPGFGFSEAPRKAGFAGRQYAELLNKLMLALGYQEYVYQGGDWGHLLGVHAVTHYGHKHIKAWHSNMPICAPPTLLSYPRAYLSTLFDRAAKAGLATGLAWRRSGMGYYLEQSTKPQTLGYSLADSPVGLLAWIYEKLVGWSDQYPWTDDEGEYRFLRDNIVLS
;
A
#
# COMPACT_ATOMS: atom_id res chain seq x y z
N MET A 1 -11.51 -15.28 -24.43
CA MET A 1 -10.49 -14.50 -25.18
C MET A 1 -9.44 -14.07 -24.19
N ALA A 2 -8.15 -14.27 -24.49
CA ALA A 2 -7.09 -13.77 -23.62
C ALA A 2 -7.21 -12.24 -23.58
N THR A 3 -7.64 -11.68 -22.44
CA THR A 3 -7.66 -10.23 -22.23
C THR A 3 -6.22 -9.76 -22.26
N THR A 4 -5.77 -9.16 -23.35
CA THR A 4 -4.38 -8.70 -23.47
C THR A 4 -4.09 -7.62 -22.43
N GLU A 5 -2.84 -7.60 -21.95
CA GLU A 5 -2.30 -6.51 -21.12
C GLU A 5 -2.50 -5.17 -21.85
N LYS A 6 -3.21 -4.22 -21.21
CA LYS A 6 -3.52 -2.91 -21.80
C LYS A 6 -2.55 -1.87 -21.21
N PRO A 7 -1.70 -1.20 -22.01
CA PRO A 7 -0.85 -0.12 -21.51
C PRO A 7 -1.67 0.95 -20.79
N PHE A 8 -1.14 1.43 -19.66
CA PHE A 8 -1.74 2.49 -18.87
C PHE A 8 -0.82 3.69 -18.79
N THR A 9 -1.39 4.87 -19.01
CA THR A 9 -0.70 6.15 -18.83
C THR A 9 -1.54 7.00 -17.90
N LEU A 10 -0.95 7.44 -16.80
CA LEU A 10 -1.57 8.37 -15.88
C LEU A 10 -1.75 9.71 -16.59
N SER A 11 -2.97 10.21 -16.58
CA SER A 11 -3.31 11.52 -17.13
C SER A 11 -4.42 12.13 -16.27
N VAL A 12 -4.04 12.98 -15.32
CA VAL A 12 -4.97 13.75 -14.49
C VAL A 12 -5.38 15.01 -15.24
N SER A 13 -6.68 15.28 -15.29
CA SER A 13 -7.21 16.43 -16.03
C SER A 13 -6.77 17.75 -15.40
N ASP A 14 -6.56 18.79 -16.21
CA ASP A 14 -6.30 20.14 -15.67
C ASP A 14 -7.44 20.62 -14.78
N THR A 15 -8.69 20.22 -15.08
CA THR A 15 -9.86 20.51 -14.26
C THR A 15 -9.73 19.95 -12.84
N ASP A 16 -9.24 18.71 -12.68
CA ASP A 16 -9.03 18.10 -11.36
C ASP A 16 -7.90 18.81 -10.60
N LEU A 17 -6.83 19.20 -11.29
CA LEU A 17 -5.72 19.95 -10.69
C LEU A 17 -6.16 21.36 -10.26
N ASP A 18 -6.98 22.04 -11.04
CA ASP A 18 -7.52 23.34 -10.69
C ASP A 18 -8.51 23.25 -9.52
N LEU A 19 -9.31 22.19 -9.45
CA LEU A 19 -10.15 21.92 -8.29
C LEU A 19 -9.30 21.67 -7.04
N LEU A 20 -8.23 20.88 -7.15
CA LEU A 20 -7.28 20.64 -6.06
C LEU A 20 -6.68 21.96 -5.56
N ARG A 21 -6.17 22.80 -6.46
CA ARG A 21 -5.60 24.13 -6.11
C ARG A 21 -6.58 24.97 -5.32
N LYS A 22 -7.83 25.09 -5.79
CA LYS A 22 -8.89 25.83 -5.08
C LYS A 22 -9.15 25.25 -3.68
N LYS A 23 -9.24 23.93 -3.55
CA LYS A 23 -9.46 23.28 -2.25
C LYS A 23 -8.31 23.53 -1.27
N LEU A 24 -7.06 23.53 -1.75
CA LEU A 24 -5.91 23.89 -0.95
C LEU A 24 -5.97 25.36 -0.53
N GLU A 25 -6.26 26.29 -1.45
CA GLU A 25 -6.38 27.72 -1.17
C GLU A 25 -7.35 28.01 -0.02
N PHE A 26 -8.53 27.38 -0.03
CA PHE A 26 -9.57 27.58 0.99
C PHE A 26 -9.44 26.71 2.24
N ALA A 27 -8.38 25.91 2.35
CA ALA A 27 -8.18 25.03 3.50
C ALA A 27 -8.14 25.82 4.81
N ARG A 28 -8.87 25.32 5.82
CA ARG A 28 -8.88 25.85 7.19
C ARG A 28 -8.28 24.82 8.11
N LEU A 29 -7.18 25.17 8.76
CA LEU A 29 -6.48 24.29 9.69
C LEU A 29 -7.03 24.47 11.12
N PRO A 30 -7.14 23.38 11.91
CA PRO A 30 -7.46 23.49 13.32
C PRO A 30 -6.27 24.07 14.12
N ASN A 31 -6.53 24.50 15.35
CA ASN A 31 -5.47 24.82 16.32
C ASN A 31 -4.91 23.53 16.95
N GLU A 32 -3.73 23.62 17.53
CA GLU A 32 -3.10 22.54 18.31
C GLU A 32 -2.90 22.94 19.78
N LEU A 33 -2.62 21.96 20.64
CA LEU A 33 -2.29 22.19 22.05
C LEU A 33 -0.80 22.55 22.20
N ASP A 34 -0.49 23.52 23.07
CA ASP A 34 0.89 23.91 23.35
C ASP A 34 1.73 22.72 23.83
N GLY A 35 2.86 22.46 23.16
CA GLY A 35 3.80 21.41 23.55
C GLY A 35 3.35 19.97 23.26
N ALA A 36 2.26 19.76 22.51
CA ALA A 36 1.77 18.41 22.20
C ALA A 36 2.71 17.61 21.28
N GLY A 37 3.53 18.27 20.47
CA GLY A 37 4.41 17.60 19.51
C GLY A 37 3.63 16.61 18.65
N TRP A 38 4.01 15.33 18.71
CA TRP A 38 3.38 14.24 17.97
C TRP A 38 2.35 13.44 18.77
N ASP A 39 2.15 13.74 20.05
CA ASP A 39 1.31 12.94 20.95
C ASP A 39 -0.18 12.91 20.54
N TYR A 40 -0.61 13.90 19.75
CA TYR A 40 -1.99 14.08 19.28
C TYR A 40 -2.13 14.04 17.75
N GLY A 41 -1.12 13.53 17.04
CA GLY A 41 -1.12 13.40 15.58
C GLY A 41 -0.07 14.29 14.90
N ALA A 42 -0.24 14.53 13.60
CA ALA A 42 0.68 15.37 12.84
C ALA A 42 0.68 16.82 13.37
N PRO A 43 1.86 17.40 13.71
CA PRO A 43 1.95 18.78 14.19
C PRO A 43 1.41 19.78 13.17
N LEU A 44 0.78 20.86 13.65
CA LEU A 44 0.23 21.92 12.81
C LEU A 44 1.32 22.56 11.95
N ALA A 45 2.51 22.77 12.51
CA ALA A 45 3.66 23.33 11.80
C ALA A 45 4.06 22.48 10.58
N ASP A 46 4.06 21.16 10.71
CA ASP A 46 4.34 20.24 9.61
C ASP A 46 3.27 20.33 8.50
N ILE A 47 1.99 20.33 8.88
CA ILE A 47 0.90 20.43 7.91
C ILE A 47 0.88 21.80 7.23
N GLN A 48 1.19 22.89 7.93
CA GLN A 48 1.33 24.22 7.34
C GLN A 48 2.47 24.28 6.32
N ARG A 49 3.62 23.68 6.64
CA ARG A 49 4.78 23.59 5.75
C ARG A 49 4.42 22.82 4.47
N LEU A 50 3.85 21.62 4.61
CA LEU A 50 3.44 20.78 3.47
C LEU A 50 2.34 21.46 2.65
N LEU A 51 1.33 22.05 3.29
CA LEU A 51 0.29 22.81 2.57
C LEU A 51 0.88 23.98 1.77
N SER A 52 1.88 24.66 2.32
CA SER A 52 2.56 25.77 1.62
C SER A 52 3.35 25.27 0.42
N HIS A 53 4.06 24.14 0.57
CA HIS A 53 4.76 23.47 -0.53
C HIS A 53 3.80 23.03 -1.63
N TRP A 54 2.71 22.33 -1.26
CA TRP A 54 1.70 21.85 -2.20
C TRP A 54 1.07 22.96 -3.02
N LYS A 55 0.81 24.11 -2.40
CA LYS A 55 0.22 25.29 -3.06
C LYS A 55 1.14 25.94 -4.09
N SER A 56 2.44 25.96 -3.82
CA SER A 56 3.34 26.93 -4.47
C SER A 56 4.55 26.33 -5.19
N ALA A 57 4.98 25.13 -4.78
CA ALA A 57 6.23 24.55 -5.24
C ALA A 57 6.05 23.14 -5.84
N TYR A 58 5.03 22.39 -5.42
CA TYR A 58 4.81 21.06 -5.95
C TYR A 58 4.30 21.07 -7.40
N ASP A 59 5.03 20.36 -8.27
CA ASP A 59 4.71 20.22 -9.68
C ASP A 59 4.14 18.83 -9.96
N TRP A 60 2.80 18.75 -10.05
CA TRP A 60 2.11 17.51 -10.41
C TRP A 60 2.54 16.97 -11.77
N ARG A 61 2.76 17.83 -12.76
CA ARG A 61 3.06 17.39 -14.14
C ARG A 61 4.44 16.75 -14.20
N LYS A 62 5.39 17.25 -13.41
CA LYS A 62 6.68 16.58 -13.19
C LYS A 62 6.50 15.21 -12.54
N SER A 63 5.72 15.12 -11.46
CA SER A 63 5.45 13.84 -10.78
C SER A 63 4.78 12.83 -11.70
N GLU A 64 3.75 13.25 -12.44
CA GLU A 64 3.03 12.44 -13.42
C GLU A 64 3.96 11.93 -14.53
N ALA A 65 4.83 12.78 -15.08
CA ALA A 65 5.81 12.38 -16.08
C ALA A 65 6.81 11.34 -15.54
N GLU A 66 7.27 11.48 -14.31
CA GLU A 66 8.16 10.50 -13.66
C GLU A 66 7.45 9.15 -13.41
N ILE A 67 6.18 9.17 -12.96
CA ILE A 67 5.38 7.95 -12.77
C ILE A 67 5.15 7.23 -14.09
N ASN A 68 4.85 7.97 -15.15
CA ASN A 68 4.64 7.43 -16.49
C ASN A 68 5.88 6.82 -17.15
N LYS A 69 7.07 6.93 -16.53
CA LYS A 69 8.25 6.14 -16.94
C LYS A 69 8.15 4.67 -16.54
N LEU A 70 7.29 4.34 -15.58
CA LEU A 70 7.08 2.96 -15.14
C LEU A 70 6.21 2.20 -16.16
N PRO A 71 6.49 0.90 -16.41
CA PRO A 71 5.69 0.08 -17.31
C PRO A 71 4.38 -0.30 -16.62
N MET A 72 3.39 0.59 -16.69
CA MET A 72 2.08 0.43 -16.07
C MET A 72 1.05 -0.12 -17.06
N PHE A 73 0.15 -0.95 -16.56
CA PHE A 73 -0.87 -1.62 -17.34
C PHE A 73 -2.17 -1.77 -16.56
N THR A 74 -3.27 -2.00 -17.27
CA THR A 74 -4.51 -2.51 -16.69
C THR A 74 -4.94 -3.82 -17.32
N ARG A 75 -5.73 -4.60 -16.56
CA ARG A 75 -6.34 -5.84 -17.04
C ARG A 75 -7.63 -6.15 -16.30
N ASP A 76 -8.62 -6.63 -17.05
CA ASP A 76 -9.89 -7.10 -16.49
C ASP A 76 -9.70 -8.51 -15.91
N ILE A 77 -10.00 -8.67 -14.61
CA ILE A 77 -9.89 -9.93 -13.87
C ILE A 77 -11.25 -10.29 -13.28
N GLU A 78 -11.78 -11.44 -13.68
CA GLU A 78 -13.00 -12.02 -13.11
C GLU A 78 -12.76 -12.54 -11.70
N VAL A 79 -13.59 -12.16 -10.75
CA VAL A 79 -13.59 -12.67 -9.37
C VAL A 79 -14.93 -13.31 -9.06
N GLU A 80 -14.91 -14.52 -8.49
CA GLU A 80 -16.13 -15.27 -8.20
C GLU A 80 -17.09 -14.45 -7.33
N GLY A 81 -18.31 -14.26 -7.85
CA GLY A 81 -19.35 -13.48 -7.19
C GLY A 81 -19.20 -11.96 -7.37
N PHE A 82 -18.06 -11.41 -7.78
CA PHE A 82 -17.87 -9.95 -7.90
C PHE A 82 -17.75 -9.46 -9.35
N GLY A 83 -17.70 -10.38 -10.32
CA GLY A 83 -17.59 -10.05 -11.73
C GLY A 83 -16.18 -9.62 -12.12
N SER A 84 -16.05 -8.92 -13.24
CA SER A 84 -14.79 -8.34 -13.71
C SER A 84 -14.46 -7.08 -12.94
N LEU A 85 -13.20 -6.97 -12.50
CA LEU A 85 -12.61 -5.72 -12.01
C LEU A 85 -11.45 -5.33 -12.93
N ASN A 86 -11.39 -4.06 -13.33
CA ASN A 86 -10.22 -3.54 -14.05
C ASN A 86 -9.08 -3.24 -13.07
N ILE A 87 -7.98 -3.99 -13.15
CA ILE A 87 -6.88 -3.96 -12.20
C ILE A 87 -5.64 -3.32 -12.81
N HIS A 88 -5.12 -2.31 -12.14
CA HIS A 88 -3.88 -1.62 -12.46
C HIS A 88 -2.67 -2.31 -11.82
N TYR A 89 -1.55 -2.36 -12.54
CA TYR A 89 -0.28 -2.87 -12.05
C TYR A 89 0.91 -2.33 -12.83
N ILE A 90 2.07 -2.27 -12.19
CA ILE A 90 3.38 -2.22 -12.85
C ILE A 90 3.75 -3.64 -13.26
N HIS A 91 4.26 -3.81 -14.49
CA HIS A 91 4.87 -5.05 -14.95
C HIS A 91 6.27 -4.76 -15.52
N GLN A 92 7.28 -4.83 -14.65
CA GLN A 92 8.67 -4.64 -15.02
C GLN A 92 9.33 -5.99 -15.26
N LYS A 93 9.62 -6.32 -16.52
CA LYS A 93 10.37 -7.53 -16.86
C LYS A 93 11.87 -7.28 -16.69
N SER A 94 12.57 -8.27 -16.15
CA SER A 94 14.03 -8.38 -16.24
C SER A 94 14.45 -8.91 -17.61
N ASP A 95 15.64 -8.51 -18.07
CA ASP A 95 16.30 -9.06 -19.25
C ASP A 95 17.03 -10.39 -18.97
N ALA A 96 17.06 -10.84 -17.71
CA ALA A 96 17.65 -12.13 -17.35
C ALA A 96 16.74 -13.28 -17.79
N THR A 97 17.30 -14.27 -18.50
CA THR A 97 16.57 -15.40 -19.08
C THR A 97 15.94 -16.34 -18.04
N ASN A 98 16.41 -16.29 -16.80
CA ASN A 98 15.97 -17.10 -15.67
C ASN A 98 15.33 -16.25 -14.56
N ALA A 99 14.84 -15.06 -14.89
CA ALA A 99 14.21 -14.18 -13.90
C ALA A 99 12.97 -14.83 -13.30
N ILE A 100 12.86 -14.77 -11.97
CA ILE A 100 11.77 -15.38 -11.20
C ILE A 100 10.57 -14.41 -11.20
N PRO A 101 9.34 -14.84 -11.53
CA PRO A 101 8.19 -13.96 -11.40
C PRO A 101 7.90 -13.65 -9.93
N LEU A 102 7.81 -12.37 -9.59
CA LEU A 102 7.55 -11.86 -8.25
C LEU A 102 6.28 -11.00 -8.26
N LEU A 103 5.31 -11.37 -7.44
CA LEU A 103 4.15 -10.57 -7.12
C LEU A 103 4.43 -9.72 -5.88
N PHE A 104 4.48 -8.40 -6.05
CA PHE A 104 4.64 -7.42 -4.98
C PHE A 104 3.26 -6.88 -4.59
N VAL A 105 2.90 -7.01 -3.30
CA VAL A 105 1.59 -6.58 -2.77
C VAL A 105 1.80 -5.56 -1.65
N HIS A 106 1.35 -4.34 -1.89
CA HIS A 106 1.47 -3.22 -0.95
C HIS A 106 0.41 -3.28 0.18
N GLY A 107 0.52 -2.33 1.10
CA GLY A 107 -0.39 -2.12 2.22
C GLY A 107 -1.21 -0.83 2.14
N TRP A 108 -1.67 -0.37 3.30
CA TRP A 108 -2.29 0.94 3.54
C TRP A 108 -1.43 1.71 4.57
N PRO A 109 -1.21 3.04 4.42
CA PRO A 109 -1.67 3.92 3.34
C PRO A 109 -0.75 3.87 2.11
N GLY A 110 -0.16 2.70 1.86
CA GLY A 110 0.71 2.44 0.73
C GLY A 110 -0.01 2.30 -0.60
N HIS A 111 0.80 2.21 -1.66
CA HIS A 111 0.31 1.96 -3.02
C HIS A 111 1.44 1.39 -3.89
N PHE A 112 1.11 1.10 -5.16
CA PHE A 112 1.99 0.48 -6.15
C PHE A 112 3.38 1.16 -6.32
N LEU A 113 3.55 2.45 -6.00
CA LEU A 113 4.85 3.12 -6.13
C LEU A 113 5.86 2.73 -5.06
N GLU A 114 5.47 2.00 -4.02
CA GLU A 114 6.41 1.51 -3.01
C GLU A 114 7.51 0.62 -3.60
N VAL A 115 7.21 -0.06 -4.72
CA VAL A 115 8.20 -0.89 -5.40
C VAL A 115 9.25 -0.07 -6.15
N ARG A 116 9.02 1.22 -6.43
CA ARG A 116 9.77 1.99 -7.45
C ARG A 116 11.29 1.98 -7.24
N LYS A 117 11.75 2.13 -5.99
CA LYS A 117 13.18 2.16 -5.64
C LYS A 117 13.81 0.77 -5.66
N MET A 118 13.01 -0.28 -5.57
CA MET A 118 13.45 -1.67 -5.61
C MET A 118 13.50 -2.22 -7.04
N LEU A 119 12.70 -1.69 -7.97
CA LEU A 119 12.62 -2.21 -9.35
C LEU A 119 13.99 -2.39 -10.01
N PRO A 120 14.89 -1.37 -10.06
CA PRO A 120 16.19 -1.54 -10.71
C PRO A 120 17.06 -2.62 -10.05
N LEU A 121 16.95 -2.80 -8.74
CA LEU A 121 17.72 -3.79 -7.99
C LEU A 121 17.19 -5.21 -8.21
N LEU A 122 15.86 -5.37 -8.24
CA LEU A 122 15.21 -6.67 -8.40
C LEU A 122 15.27 -7.17 -9.84
N THR A 123 15.25 -6.29 -10.84
CA THR A 123 15.22 -6.70 -12.25
C THR A 123 16.61 -6.75 -12.90
N ALA A 124 17.63 -6.17 -12.27
CA ALA A 124 19.00 -6.24 -12.77
C ALA A 124 19.50 -7.68 -12.88
N LYS A 125 20.24 -7.96 -13.95
CA LYS A 125 20.94 -9.23 -14.14
C LYS A 125 22.14 -9.28 -13.19
N SER A 126 22.23 -10.34 -12.39
CA SER A 126 23.32 -10.55 -11.44
C SER A 126 23.79 -12.02 -11.46
N PRO A 127 25.11 -12.27 -11.32
CA PRO A 127 25.62 -13.62 -11.08
C PRO A 127 25.45 -14.07 -9.62
N ASP A 128 25.31 -13.14 -8.68
CA ASP A 128 25.38 -13.41 -7.24
C ASP A 128 24.00 -13.62 -6.60
N TYR A 129 22.94 -13.10 -7.22
CA TYR A 129 21.58 -13.16 -6.69
C TYR A 129 20.55 -13.28 -7.81
N PRO A 130 19.34 -13.82 -7.52
CA PRO A 130 18.29 -13.95 -8.51
C PRO A 130 17.79 -12.60 -9.03
N SER A 131 17.46 -12.57 -10.31
CA SER A 131 16.69 -11.49 -10.94
C SER A 131 15.20 -11.83 -10.94
N PHE A 132 14.34 -10.81 -11.03
CA PHE A 132 12.89 -10.97 -10.98
C PHE A 132 12.17 -10.26 -12.12
N HIS A 133 11.12 -10.89 -12.65
CA HIS A 133 10.04 -10.14 -13.31
C HIS A 133 9.11 -9.64 -12.21
N VAL A 134 8.96 -8.33 -12.05
CA VAL A 134 8.20 -7.74 -10.95
C VAL A 134 6.83 -7.31 -11.44
N VAL A 135 5.78 -7.84 -10.81
CA VAL A 135 4.39 -7.41 -10.96
C VAL A 135 3.97 -6.75 -9.65
N ALA A 136 3.72 -5.44 -9.66
CA ALA A 136 3.29 -4.68 -8.49
C ALA A 136 1.92 -4.07 -8.77
N LEU A 137 0.86 -4.67 -8.24
CA LEU A 137 -0.50 -4.20 -8.48
C LEU A 137 -0.89 -3.03 -7.57
N SER A 138 -1.85 -2.25 -8.01
CA SER A 138 -2.73 -1.54 -7.09
C SER A 138 -3.81 -2.51 -6.61
N LEU A 139 -3.98 -2.67 -5.29
CA LEU A 139 -5.05 -3.48 -4.73
C LEU A 139 -6.44 -3.00 -5.23
N PRO A 140 -7.44 -3.88 -5.41
CA PRO A 140 -8.83 -3.48 -5.66
C PRO A 140 -9.28 -2.33 -4.76
N GLY A 141 -9.75 -1.22 -5.35
CA GLY A 141 -10.13 0.00 -4.63
C GLY A 141 -8.97 0.93 -4.20
N PHE A 142 -7.74 0.63 -4.60
CA PHE A 142 -6.56 1.48 -4.37
C PHE A 142 -6.01 2.02 -5.70
N GLY A 143 -5.47 3.24 -5.67
CA GLY A 143 -4.84 3.89 -6.81
C GLY A 143 -5.71 3.86 -8.07
N PHE A 144 -5.28 3.10 -9.09
CA PHE A 144 -5.97 3.03 -10.38
C PHE A 144 -6.75 1.73 -10.62
N SER A 145 -6.85 0.85 -9.62
CA SER A 145 -7.67 -0.37 -9.71
C SER A 145 -9.12 -0.10 -9.35
N GLU A 146 -10.04 -0.69 -10.09
CA GLU A 146 -11.48 -0.60 -9.80
C GLU A 146 -11.79 -1.18 -8.40
N ALA A 147 -12.69 -0.50 -7.68
CA ALA A 147 -13.22 -0.98 -6.42
C ALA A 147 -14.36 -1.99 -6.67
N PRO A 148 -14.47 -3.05 -5.87
CA PRO A 148 -15.71 -3.82 -5.75
C PRO A 148 -16.89 -2.87 -5.45
N ARG A 149 -18.10 -3.18 -5.90
CA ARG A 149 -19.30 -2.33 -5.66
C ARG A 149 -20.28 -2.92 -4.65
N LYS A 150 -19.94 -4.05 -4.05
CA LYS A 150 -20.78 -4.76 -3.10
C LYS A 150 -19.93 -5.27 -1.94
N ALA A 151 -20.56 -5.39 -0.78
CA ALA A 151 -19.91 -5.88 0.42
C ALA A 151 -19.39 -7.33 0.27
N GLY A 152 -18.40 -7.65 1.11
CA GLY A 152 -17.87 -9.01 1.26
C GLY A 152 -16.62 -9.31 0.42
N PHE A 153 -16.03 -8.30 -0.22
CA PHE A 153 -14.74 -8.46 -0.91
C PHE A 153 -13.61 -8.52 0.12
N ALA A 154 -13.24 -9.73 0.53
CA ALA A 154 -12.31 -9.97 1.64
C ALA A 154 -11.09 -10.80 1.21
N GLY A 155 -10.29 -11.27 2.16
CA GLY A 155 -9.00 -11.92 1.91
C GLY A 155 -9.02 -13.06 0.87
N ARG A 156 -10.11 -13.84 0.80
CA ARG A 156 -10.28 -14.89 -0.22
C ARG A 156 -10.42 -14.32 -1.63
N GLN A 157 -11.23 -13.28 -1.81
CA GLN A 157 -11.44 -12.63 -3.11
C GLN A 157 -10.17 -11.91 -3.59
N TYR A 158 -9.47 -11.24 -2.68
CA TYR A 158 -8.15 -10.68 -2.96
C TYR A 158 -7.17 -11.77 -3.40
N ALA A 159 -7.06 -12.88 -2.66
CA ALA A 159 -6.19 -13.99 -3.03
C ALA A 159 -6.51 -14.58 -4.41
N GLU A 160 -7.79 -14.76 -4.73
CA GLU A 160 -8.24 -15.22 -6.05
C GLU A 160 -7.80 -14.27 -7.17
N LEU A 161 -8.06 -12.98 -6.99
CA LEU A 161 -7.69 -11.94 -7.96
C LEU A 161 -6.18 -11.87 -8.18
N LEU A 162 -5.40 -11.86 -7.10
CA LEU A 162 -3.94 -11.83 -7.13
C LEU A 162 -3.38 -13.02 -7.93
N ASN A 163 -3.89 -14.22 -7.66
CA ASN A 163 -3.45 -15.41 -8.40
C ASN A 163 -3.89 -15.39 -9.85
N LYS A 164 -5.14 -14.99 -10.14
CA LYS A 164 -5.64 -14.89 -11.51
C LYS A 164 -4.86 -13.87 -12.34
N LEU A 165 -4.46 -12.74 -11.75
CA LEU A 165 -3.61 -11.76 -12.42
C LEU A 165 -2.29 -12.39 -12.88
N MET A 166 -1.58 -13.09 -11.99
CA MET A 166 -0.31 -13.74 -12.32
C MET A 166 -0.46 -14.82 -13.39
N LEU A 167 -1.50 -15.67 -13.29
CA LEU A 167 -1.80 -16.69 -14.30
C LEU A 167 -2.14 -16.07 -15.66
N ALA A 168 -2.87 -14.96 -15.67
CA ALA A 168 -3.27 -14.26 -16.87
C ALA A 168 -2.07 -13.60 -17.58
N LEU A 169 -1.01 -13.25 -16.83
CA LEU A 169 0.29 -12.81 -17.34
C LEU A 169 1.19 -13.96 -17.82
N GLY A 170 0.77 -15.21 -17.65
CA GLY A 170 1.51 -16.41 -18.06
C GLY A 170 2.38 -17.02 -16.97
N TYR A 171 2.42 -16.45 -15.77
CA TYR A 171 3.24 -16.95 -14.67
C TYR A 171 2.50 -18.06 -13.92
N GLN A 172 2.75 -19.32 -14.30
CA GLN A 172 2.17 -20.50 -13.65
C GLN A 172 2.72 -20.74 -12.24
N GLU A 173 3.98 -20.37 -12.02
CA GLU A 173 4.67 -20.41 -10.73
C GLU A 173 5.33 -19.06 -10.48
N TYR A 174 5.20 -18.53 -9.27
CA TYR A 174 5.73 -17.24 -8.87
C TYR A 174 6.02 -17.19 -7.37
N VAL A 175 6.76 -16.15 -6.95
CA VAL A 175 6.99 -15.84 -5.53
C VAL A 175 6.15 -14.64 -5.12
N TYR A 176 5.71 -14.65 -3.87
CA TYR A 176 4.90 -13.58 -3.28
C TYR A 176 5.74 -12.75 -2.33
N GLN A 177 5.65 -11.43 -2.43
CA GLN A 177 6.21 -10.49 -1.47
C GLN A 177 5.09 -9.55 -0.98
N GLY A 178 4.98 -9.36 0.34
CA GLY A 178 4.06 -8.37 0.90
C GLY A 178 4.22 -8.12 2.39
N GLY A 179 4.03 -6.86 2.78
CA GLY A 179 3.89 -6.37 4.16
C GLY A 179 2.51 -5.75 4.38
N ASP A 180 2.16 -5.38 5.61
CA ASP A 180 0.86 -4.79 5.96
C ASP A 180 -0.33 -5.60 5.39
N TRP A 181 -1.25 -5.02 4.59
CA TRP A 181 -2.29 -5.79 3.91
C TRP A 181 -1.71 -6.88 3.01
N GLY A 182 -0.60 -6.64 2.32
CA GLY A 182 0.13 -7.67 1.57
C GLY A 182 0.55 -8.86 2.44
N HIS A 183 0.88 -8.66 3.73
CA HIS A 183 1.08 -9.79 4.63
C HIS A 183 -0.23 -10.56 4.88
N LEU A 184 -1.29 -9.85 5.27
CA LEU A 184 -2.58 -10.47 5.60
C LEU A 184 -3.19 -11.21 4.39
N LEU A 185 -3.12 -10.61 3.21
CA LEU A 185 -3.54 -11.21 1.95
C LEU A 185 -2.62 -12.36 1.54
N GLY A 186 -1.32 -12.28 1.84
CA GLY A 186 -0.36 -13.37 1.68
C GLY A 186 -0.76 -14.63 2.43
N VAL A 187 -1.30 -14.51 3.65
CA VAL A 187 -1.84 -15.67 4.41
C VAL A 187 -2.92 -16.38 3.60
N HIS A 188 -3.88 -15.65 3.05
CA HIS A 188 -4.96 -16.23 2.22
C HIS A 188 -4.42 -16.79 0.90
N ALA A 189 -3.57 -16.03 0.21
CA ALA A 189 -3.01 -16.42 -1.09
C ALA A 189 -2.19 -17.72 -0.98
N VAL A 190 -1.29 -17.81 -0.01
CA VAL A 190 -0.46 -19.01 0.23
C VAL A 190 -1.30 -20.17 0.71
N THR A 191 -2.32 -19.95 1.54
CA THR A 191 -3.22 -21.01 1.99
C THR A 191 -3.98 -21.66 0.83
N HIS A 192 -4.41 -20.86 -0.15
CA HIS A 192 -5.22 -21.34 -1.29
C HIS A 192 -4.39 -21.79 -2.49
N TYR A 193 -3.24 -21.16 -2.75
CA TYR A 193 -2.47 -21.32 -3.98
C TYR A 193 -0.99 -21.68 -3.74
N GLY A 194 -0.57 -21.82 -2.48
CA GLY A 194 0.75 -22.31 -2.11
C GLY A 194 1.02 -23.71 -2.67
N HIS A 195 2.29 -24.02 -2.88
CA HIS A 195 2.81 -25.25 -3.51
C HIS A 195 2.46 -25.41 -5.00
N LYS A 196 1.26 -25.03 -5.42
CA LYS A 196 0.79 -25.11 -6.81
C LYS A 196 1.28 -23.93 -7.66
N HIS A 197 1.04 -22.71 -7.21
CA HIS A 197 1.39 -21.49 -7.95
C HIS A 197 2.36 -20.61 -7.17
N ILE A 198 2.13 -20.42 -5.87
CA ILE A 198 3.04 -19.64 -5.01
C ILE A 198 4.11 -20.58 -4.45
N LYS A 199 5.36 -20.40 -4.88
CA LYS A 199 6.49 -21.28 -4.54
C LYS A 199 7.26 -20.82 -3.31
N ALA A 200 7.23 -19.52 -3.04
CA ALA A 200 7.78 -18.93 -1.83
C ALA A 200 6.98 -17.70 -1.45
N TRP A 201 6.93 -17.41 -0.15
CA TRP A 201 6.35 -16.20 0.40
C TRP A 201 7.37 -15.50 1.27
N HIS A 202 7.67 -14.26 0.92
CA HIS A 202 8.45 -13.35 1.73
C HIS A 202 7.54 -12.27 2.32
N SER A 203 7.62 -12.06 3.64
CA SER A 203 6.90 -10.98 4.30
C SER A 203 7.83 -10.15 5.17
N ASN A 204 7.73 -8.83 5.03
CA ASN A 204 8.45 -7.85 5.85
C ASN A 204 7.62 -7.30 7.02
N MET A 205 6.42 -7.84 7.25
CA MET A 205 5.60 -7.51 8.41
C MET A 205 4.84 -8.75 8.89
N PRO A 206 5.54 -9.81 9.35
CA PRO A 206 4.87 -10.99 9.89
C PRO A 206 4.07 -10.61 11.13
N ILE A 207 2.74 -10.77 11.07
CA ILE A 207 1.84 -10.52 12.20
C ILE A 207 1.38 -11.85 12.77
N CYS A 208 1.59 -12.05 14.07
CA CYS A 208 1.05 -13.18 14.80
C CYS A 208 0.42 -12.73 16.12
N ALA A 209 -0.53 -13.53 16.62
CA ALA A 209 -1.06 -13.33 17.96
C ALA A 209 0.05 -13.59 18.99
N PRO A 210 0.07 -12.86 20.13
CA PRO A 210 1.00 -13.14 21.21
C PRO A 210 0.96 -14.63 21.60
N PRO A 211 2.12 -15.27 21.82
CA PRO A 211 2.13 -16.67 22.20
C PRO A 211 1.50 -16.82 23.59
N THR A 212 0.80 -17.93 23.81
CA THR A 212 0.36 -18.35 25.14
C THR A 212 1.02 -19.68 25.50
N LEU A 213 1.04 -20.05 26.77
CA LEU A 213 1.48 -21.39 27.20
C LEU A 213 0.71 -22.51 26.52
N LEU A 214 -0.56 -22.30 26.20
CA LEU A 214 -1.44 -23.32 25.62
C LEU A 214 -1.26 -23.46 24.10
N SER A 215 -1.05 -22.36 23.39
CA SER A 215 -0.91 -22.38 21.92
C SER A 215 0.55 -22.51 21.45
N TYR A 216 1.49 -21.81 22.08
CA TYR A 216 2.89 -21.76 21.65
C TYR A 216 3.84 -21.74 22.85
N PRO A 217 3.95 -22.84 23.61
CA PRO A 217 4.69 -22.88 24.87
C PRO A 217 6.16 -22.46 24.73
N ARG A 218 6.85 -22.89 23.66
CA ARG A 218 8.25 -22.50 23.41
C ARG A 218 8.41 -21.00 23.16
N ALA A 219 7.54 -20.42 22.32
CA ALA A 219 7.57 -18.99 22.03
C ALA A 219 7.19 -18.16 23.26
N TYR A 220 6.21 -18.63 24.05
CA TYR A 220 5.84 -17.99 25.31
C TYR A 220 7.00 -17.99 26.32
N LEU A 221 7.72 -19.11 26.47
CA LEU A 221 8.89 -19.14 27.35
C LEU A 221 9.98 -18.19 26.84
N SER A 222 10.19 -18.08 25.52
CA SER A 222 11.12 -17.11 24.94
C SER A 222 10.79 -15.67 25.35
N THR A 223 9.51 -15.26 25.34
CA THR A 223 9.13 -13.89 25.73
C THR A 223 9.34 -13.57 27.22
N LEU A 224 9.55 -14.58 28.07
CA LEU A 224 9.89 -14.38 29.49
C LEU A 224 11.39 -14.15 29.72
N PHE A 225 12.25 -14.83 28.96
CA PHE A 225 13.69 -14.89 29.22
C PHE A 225 14.55 -14.15 28.19
N ASP A 226 14.13 -14.11 26.93
CA ASP A 226 14.82 -13.35 25.89
C ASP A 226 14.39 -11.87 25.94
N ARG A 227 15.37 -11.00 26.19
CA ARG A 227 15.16 -9.56 26.26
C ARG A 227 14.64 -8.99 24.95
N ALA A 228 15.12 -9.47 23.81
CA ALA A 228 14.70 -8.98 22.50
C ALA A 228 13.24 -9.37 22.22
N ALA A 229 12.88 -10.64 22.47
CA ALA A 229 11.51 -11.11 22.36
C ALA A 229 10.55 -10.35 23.29
N LYS A 230 10.97 -10.11 24.54
CA LYS A 230 10.18 -9.34 25.52
C LYS A 230 9.96 -7.89 25.08
N ALA A 231 11.01 -7.22 24.59
CA ALA A 231 10.95 -5.84 24.12
C ALA A 231 10.07 -5.70 22.87
N GLY A 232 10.19 -6.63 21.92
CA GLY A 232 9.33 -6.67 20.72
C GLY A 232 7.85 -6.84 21.08
N LEU A 233 7.53 -7.76 22.00
CA LEU A 233 6.16 -7.94 22.48
C LEU A 233 5.62 -6.69 23.19
N ALA A 234 6.43 -6.07 24.06
CA ALA A 234 6.04 -4.84 24.75
C ALA A 234 5.76 -3.70 23.77
N THR A 235 6.61 -3.54 22.75
CA THR A 235 6.43 -2.54 21.68
C THR A 235 5.14 -2.78 20.90
N GLY A 236 4.88 -4.02 20.47
CA GLY A 236 3.66 -4.37 19.76
C GLY A 236 2.39 -4.16 20.60
N LEU A 237 2.43 -4.46 21.90
CA LEU A 237 1.31 -4.20 22.82
C LEU A 237 1.10 -2.70 23.06
N ALA A 238 2.17 -1.91 23.16
CA ALA A 238 2.08 -0.45 23.28
C ALA A 238 1.43 0.15 22.03
N TRP A 239 1.91 -0.22 20.84
CA TRP A 239 1.33 0.23 19.58
C TRP A 239 -0.15 -0.14 19.45
N ARG A 240 -0.56 -1.35 19.87
CA ARG A 240 -1.98 -1.76 19.86
C ARG A 240 -2.88 -0.88 20.73
N ARG A 241 -2.34 -0.22 21.76
CA ARG A 241 -3.14 0.62 22.68
C ARG A 241 -3.39 2.02 22.11
N SER A 242 -2.41 2.63 21.44
CA SER A 242 -2.49 4.02 20.97
C SER A 242 -2.55 4.16 19.45
N GLY A 243 -1.97 3.23 18.68
CA GLY A 243 -1.85 3.32 17.22
C GLY A 243 -3.03 2.78 16.41
N MET A 244 -4.03 2.18 17.06
CA MET A 244 -5.13 1.46 16.37
C MET A 244 -6.35 2.32 16.02
N GLY A 245 -6.37 3.61 16.38
CA GLY A 245 -7.53 4.48 16.17
C GLY A 245 -7.97 4.56 14.69
N TYR A 246 -7.01 4.72 13.77
CA TYR A 246 -7.29 4.76 12.34
C TYR A 246 -7.98 3.47 11.85
N TYR A 247 -7.50 2.31 12.31
CA TYR A 247 -8.00 0.99 11.91
C TYR A 247 -9.40 0.76 12.45
N LEU A 248 -9.68 1.16 13.69
CA LEU A 248 -11.01 1.02 14.28
C LEU A 248 -12.04 1.83 13.51
N GLU A 249 -11.72 3.08 13.14
CA GLU A 249 -12.62 3.92 12.34
C GLU A 249 -12.85 3.30 10.94
N GLN A 250 -11.77 2.91 10.25
CA GLN A 250 -11.85 2.29 8.92
C GLN A 250 -12.57 0.94 8.90
N SER A 251 -12.44 0.14 9.97
CA SER A 251 -13.08 -1.19 10.05
C SER A 251 -14.57 -1.14 10.37
N THR A 252 -15.08 0.01 10.84
CA THR A 252 -16.47 0.12 11.32
C THR A 252 -17.31 1.13 10.55
N LYS A 253 -16.74 2.29 10.20
CA LYS A 253 -17.43 3.40 9.52
C LYS A 253 -16.62 3.95 8.34
N PRO A 254 -16.09 3.10 7.43
CA PRO A 254 -15.21 3.53 6.35
C PRO A 254 -15.85 4.57 5.41
N GLN A 255 -17.15 4.43 5.11
CA GLN A 255 -17.88 5.39 4.27
C GLN A 255 -17.94 6.78 4.92
N THR A 256 -18.14 6.86 6.24
CA THR A 256 -18.20 8.13 6.98
C THR A 256 -16.85 8.84 6.93
N LEU A 257 -15.77 8.12 7.21
CA LEU A 257 -14.41 8.65 7.06
C LEU A 257 -14.10 9.02 5.60
N GLY A 258 -14.56 8.23 4.64
CA GLY A 258 -14.37 8.46 3.22
C GLY A 258 -14.90 9.81 2.75
N TYR A 259 -16.06 10.27 3.24
CA TYR A 259 -16.60 11.58 2.87
C TYR A 259 -15.68 12.74 3.27
N SER A 260 -15.05 12.68 4.46
CA SER A 260 -14.18 13.77 4.91
C SER A 260 -12.84 13.77 4.18
N LEU A 261 -12.26 12.59 3.95
CA LEU A 261 -10.98 12.45 3.27
C LEU A 261 -11.07 12.70 1.76
N ALA A 262 -12.19 12.36 1.12
CA ALA A 262 -12.40 12.62 -0.30
C ALA A 262 -12.60 14.11 -0.61
N ASP A 263 -13.21 14.87 0.31
CA ASP A 263 -13.46 16.30 0.07
C ASP A 263 -12.29 17.21 0.47
N SER A 264 -11.55 16.86 1.53
CA SER A 264 -10.45 17.68 2.05
C SER A 264 -9.08 17.10 1.70
N PRO A 265 -8.36 17.63 0.69
CA PRO A 265 -7.00 17.16 0.37
C PRO A 265 -6.03 17.37 1.54
N VAL A 266 -6.22 18.42 2.34
CA VAL A 266 -5.39 18.68 3.52
C VAL A 266 -5.72 17.70 4.67
N GLY A 267 -6.99 17.30 4.79
CA GLY A 267 -7.38 16.24 5.72
C GLY A 267 -6.77 14.90 5.34
N LEU A 268 -6.81 14.55 4.05
CA LEU A 268 -6.14 13.35 3.52
C LEU A 268 -4.62 13.40 3.75
N LEU A 269 -3.99 14.55 3.48
CA LEU A 269 -2.57 14.78 3.74
C LEU A 269 -2.21 14.52 5.19
N ALA A 270 -2.91 15.15 6.15
CA ALA A 270 -2.61 14.97 7.56
C ALA A 270 -2.83 13.51 8.01
N TRP A 271 -3.90 12.86 7.53
CA TRP A 271 -4.23 11.48 7.88
C TRP A 271 -3.17 10.48 7.42
N ILE A 272 -2.60 10.67 6.23
CA ILE A 272 -1.55 9.80 5.66
C ILE A 272 -0.17 10.17 6.21
N TYR A 273 0.17 11.46 6.25
CA TYR A 273 1.49 11.94 6.70
C TYR A 273 1.83 11.49 8.11
N GLU A 274 0.85 11.48 9.02
CA GLU A 274 1.03 10.98 10.38
C GLU A 274 1.57 9.54 10.39
N LYS A 275 1.08 8.68 9.49
CA LYS A 275 1.53 7.29 9.37
C LYS A 275 2.89 7.19 8.71
N LEU A 276 3.15 8.00 7.68
CA LEU A 276 4.44 7.99 6.99
C LEU A 276 5.58 8.32 7.95
N VAL A 277 5.40 9.33 8.80
CA VAL A 277 6.40 9.68 9.81
C VAL A 277 6.38 8.66 10.95
N GLY A 278 5.22 8.37 11.53
CA GLY A 278 5.10 7.54 12.73
C GLY A 278 5.41 6.05 12.54
N TRP A 279 5.31 5.52 11.32
CA TRP A 279 5.59 4.10 11.01
C TRP A 279 6.89 3.89 10.25
N SER A 280 7.61 4.97 9.94
CA SER A 280 8.98 4.87 9.45
C SER A 280 9.95 5.02 10.61
N ASP A 281 11.21 4.63 10.38
CA ASP A 281 12.31 4.96 11.26
C ASP A 281 12.73 6.42 11.06
N GLN A 282 14.03 6.71 11.03
CA GLN A 282 14.54 8.06 10.74
C GLN A 282 14.60 8.35 9.24
N TYR A 283 13.68 7.78 8.46
CA TYR A 283 13.64 7.99 7.01
C TYR A 283 13.45 9.50 6.71
N PRO A 284 14.36 10.12 5.94
CA PRO A 284 14.34 11.56 5.68
C PRO A 284 13.33 11.88 4.58
N TRP A 285 12.04 11.91 4.93
CA TRP A 285 10.97 12.29 4.01
C TRP A 285 11.22 13.67 3.42
N THR A 286 11.13 13.77 2.10
CA THR A 286 11.08 15.06 1.39
C THR A 286 9.65 15.54 1.26
N ASP A 287 9.46 16.84 1.11
CA ASP A 287 8.14 17.47 0.96
C ASP A 287 7.43 16.94 -0.29
N ASP A 288 8.18 16.73 -1.38
CA ASP A 288 7.69 16.07 -2.60
C ASP A 288 7.25 14.62 -2.36
N GLU A 289 7.97 13.83 -1.55
CA GLU A 289 7.59 12.43 -1.26
C GLU A 289 6.35 12.30 -0.36
N GLY A 290 6.11 13.29 0.50
CA GLY A 290 4.86 13.40 1.24
C GLY A 290 3.65 13.58 0.31
N GLU A 291 3.83 14.31 -0.79
CA GLU A 291 2.78 14.66 -1.76
C GLU A 291 2.63 13.69 -2.94
N TYR A 292 3.73 13.00 -3.30
CA TYR A 292 3.78 12.01 -4.38
C TYR A 292 2.83 10.82 -4.18
N ARG A 293 2.31 10.65 -2.96
CA ARG A 293 1.45 9.53 -2.58
C ARG A 293 -0.06 9.82 -2.73
N PHE A 294 -0.47 11.05 -3.05
CA PHE A 294 -1.89 11.40 -3.27
C PHE A 294 -2.40 11.10 -4.69
N LEU A 295 -2.01 9.95 -5.23
CA LEU A 295 -2.44 9.49 -6.57
C LEU A 295 -3.83 8.87 -6.49
N ARG A 296 -4.85 9.74 -6.56
CA ARG A 296 -6.27 9.40 -6.72
C ARG A 296 -6.78 8.39 -5.70
N ASP A 297 -6.68 8.72 -4.41
CA ASP A 297 -7.48 8.06 -3.38
C ASP A 297 -8.89 8.68 -3.38
N ASN A 298 -9.68 8.38 -4.42
CA ASN A 298 -11.11 8.22 -4.17
C ASN A 298 -11.18 6.96 -3.32
N ILE A 299 -11.23 7.13 -1.99
CA ILE A 299 -11.59 6.11 -1.03
C ILE A 299 -13.01 5.64 -1.40
N VAL A 300 -13.13 4.77 -2.40
CA VAL A 300 -14.33 3.98 -2.64
C VAL A 300 -14.13 2.72 -1.80
N LEU A 301 -14.29 2.90 -0.48
CA LEU A 301 -14.47 1.79 0.44
C LEU A 301 -15.94 1.40 0.38
N SER A 302 -16.29 0.43 -0.46
CA SER A 302 -17.54 -0.33 -0.35
C SER A 302 -17.27 -1.79 -0.04
#